data_AF-A0A1V6E0C4-F1
#
_entry.id   AF-A0A1V6E0C4-F1
#
_cell.length_a   1.000
_cell.length_b   1.000
_cell.length_c   1.000
_cell.angle_alpha   90.00
_cell.angle_beta   90.00
_cell.angle_gamma   90.00
#
_symmetry.space_group_name_H-M   'P 1'
#
loop_
_entity.id
_entity.type
_entity.pdbx_description
1 polymer ?
#
loop_
_entity_poly.entity_id
_entity_poly.type
_entity_poly.pdbx_seq_one_letter_code
_entity_poly.pdbx_strand_id
1 'polypeptide(L)'
;MNPEEELNLRREVRATVFRLARAHREAAPGMSLAGEFAAVQARLAALGCPDPERTLCRWRMEDEAAFDLAALVHELVAARLPPVPARPFATVVMPPPASPPSHAHPAPSSTGIPGLADLLDDMLSQERRHRPPH
;
A
#
# COMPACT_ATOMS: atom_id res chain seq x y z
N MET A 1 16.52 -8.99 23.64
CA MET A 1 15.58 -8.94 22.50
C MET A 1 16.39 -8.91 21.21
N ASN A 2 16.14 -9.85 20.28
CA ASN A 2 16.77 -9.87 18.96
C ASN A 2 16.16 -8.74 18.09
N PRO A 3 16.96 -7.84 17.50
CA PRO A 3 16.45 -6.71 16.72
C PRO A 3 15.67 -7.13 15.47
N GLU A 4 15.99 -8.27 14.86
CA GLU A 4 15.29 -8.76 13.67
C GLU A 4 13.87 -9.24 14.01
N GLU A 5 13.71 -9.93 15.14
CA GLU A 5 12.41 -10.38 15.62
C GLU A 5 11.52 -9.21 16.03
N GLU A 6 12.09 -8.19 16.67
CA GLU A 6 11.38 -6.95 17.00
C GLU A 6 10.88 -6.23 15.73
N LEU A 7 11.73 -6.12 14.71
CA LEU A 7 11.36 -5.52 13.42
C LEU A 7 10.24 -6.30 12.74
N ASN A 8 10.27 -7.63 12.80
CA ASN A 8 9.20 -8.48 12.27
C ASN A 8 7.88 -8.24 13.01
N LEU A 9 7.90 -8.16 14.34
CA LEU A 9 6.71 -7.81 15.13
C LEU A 9 6.19 -6.41 14.81
N ARG A 10 7.07 -5.42 14.62
CA ARG A 10 6.68 -4.06 14.19
C ARG A 10 5.95 -4.08 12.85
N ARG A 11 6.42 -4.89 11.89
CA ARG A 11 5.77 -5.06 10.57
C ARG A 11 4.41 -5.73 10.69
N GLU A 12 4.27 -6.73 11.57
CA GLU A 12 2.99 -7.38 11.85
C GLU A 12 1.98 -6.38 12.41
N VAL A 13 2.36 -5.58 13.42
CA VAL A 13 1.49 -4.51 13.96
C VAL A 13 1.02 -3.57 12.85
N ARG A 14 1.93 -3.12 12.00
CA ARG A 14 1.58 -2.24 10.87
C ARG A 14 0.58 -2.89 9.92
N ALA A 15 0.80 -4.15 9.57
CA ALA A 15 -0.11 -4.88 8.68
C ALA A 15 -1.51 -5.07 9.30
N THR A 16 -1.58 -5.33 10.61
CA THR A 16 -2.83 -5.44 11.35
C THR A 16 -3.55 -4.09 11.43
N VAL A 17 -2.85 -2.99 11.75
CA VAL A 17 -3.41 -1.63 11.73
C VAL A 17 -3.96 -1.29 10.35
N PHE A 18 -3.21 -1.56 9.28
CA PHE A 18 -3.64 -1.28 7.91
C PHE A 18 -4.92 -2.05 7.54
N ARG A 19 -5.02 -3.34 7.89
CA ARG A 19 -6.24 -4.12 7.66
C ARG A 19 -7.43 -3.57 8.42
N LEU A 20 -7.24 -3.18 9.69
CA LEU A 20 -8.30 -2.58 10.49
C LEU A 20 -8.78 -1.25 9.89
N ALA A 21 -7.85 -0.37 9.55
CA ALA A 21 -8.15 0.94 8.99
C ALA A 21 -8.85 0.84 7.62
N ARG A 22 -8.44 -0.13 6.80
CA ARG A 22 -9.14 -0.47 5.55
C ARG A 22 -10.57 -0.95 5.80
N ALA A 23 -10.78 -1.85 6.75
CA ALA A 23 -12.11 -2.35 7.09
C ALA A 23 -13.05 -1.23 7.58
N HIS A 24 -12.52 -0.27 8.35
CA HIS A 24 -13.27 0.93 8.75
C HIS A 24 -13.66 1.78 7.53
N ARG A 25 -12.75 1.99 6.57
CA ARG A 25 -13.05 2.73 5.33
C ARG A 25 -14.05 2.02 4.43
N GLU A 26 -13.97 0.70 4.33
CA GLU A 26 -14.90 -0.12 3.53
C GLU A 26 -16.27 -0.33 4.22
N ALA A 27 -16.50 0.34 5.36
CA ALA A 27 -17.71 0.20 6.17
C ALA A 27 -18.05 -1.27 6.44
N ALA A 28 -17.06 -2.05 6.88
CA ALA A 28 -17.23 -3.40 7.40
C ALA A 28 -17.29 -3.37 8.95
N PRO A 29 -18.41 -2.92 9.54
CA PRO A 29 -18.56 -2.81 10.98
C PRO A 29 -18.45 -4.19 11.64
N GLY A 30 -17.65 -4.28 12.70
CA GLY A 30 -17.51 -5.49 13.51
C GLY A 30 -16.23 -6.30 13.28
N MET A 31 -15.34 -5.90 12.35
CA MET A 31 -14.01 -6.50 12.27
C MET A 31 -13.19 -6.12 13.51
N SER A 32 -12.88 -7.10 14.36
CA SER A 32 -11.98 -6.93 15.50
C SER A 32 -10.70 -7.71 15.27
N LEU A 33 -9.56 -7.03 15.39
CA LEU A 33 -8.22 -7.63 15.33
C LEU A 33 -7.56 -7.73 16.72
N ALA A 34 -8.36 -7.68 17.79
CA ALA A 34 -7.88 -7.75 19.17
C ALA A 34 -7.04 -9.02 19.44
N GLY A 35 -7.43 -10.15 18.86
CA GLY A 35 -6.68 -11.42 18.98
C GLY A 35 -5.30 -11.37 18.34
N GLU A 36 -5.15 -10.67 17.21
CA GLU A 36 -3.86 -10.51 16.55
C GLU A 36 -2.92 -9.60 17.36
N PHE A 37 -3.45 -8.51 17.90
CA PHE A 37 -2.71 -7.63 18.80
C PHE A 37 -2.29 -8.35 20.09
N ALA A 38 -3.17 -9.17 20.68
CA ALA A 38 -2.85 -9.98 21.84
C ALA A 38 -1.72 -11.00 21.54
N ALA A 39 -1.71 -11.60 20.35
CA ALA A 39 -0.65 -12.52 19.93
C ALA A 39 0.71 -11.80 19.79
N VAL A 40 0.73 -10.59 19.23
CA VAL A 40 1.94 -9.77 19.15
C VAL A 40 2.41 -9.36 20.55
N GLN A 41 1.51 -8.95 21.43
CA GLN A 41 1.84 -8.60 22.82
C GLN A 41 2.49 -9.76 23.56
N ALA A 42 1.93 -10.98 23.43
CA ALA A 42 2.49 -12.19 24.03
C ALA A 42 3.89 -12.51 23.48
N ARG A 43 4.11 -12.32 22.17
CA ARG A 43 5.43 -12.51 21.56
C ARG A 43 6.44 -11.45 22.02
N LEU A 44 6.04 -10.19 22.15
CA LEU A 44 6.89 -9.14 22.74
C LEU A 44 7.30 -9.50 24.18
N ALA A 45 6.36 -10.00 24.98
CA ALA A 45 6.65 -10.47 26.33
C ALA A 45 7.66 -11.63 26.32
N ALA A 46 7.49 -12.60 25.43
CA ALA A 46 8.40 -13.74 25.28
C ALA A 46 9.83 -13.34 24.86
N LEU A 47 9.98 -12.23 24.13
CA LEU A 47 11.28 -11.68 23.72
C LEU A 47 11.99 -10.86 24.82
N GLY A 48 11.38 -10.74 26.00
CA GLY A 48 11.89 -9.96 27.12
C GLY A 48 11.66 -8.46 26.99
N CYS A 49 10.63 -8.03 26.25
CA CYS A 49 10.21 -6.64 26.25
C CYS A 49 9.72 -6.25 27.67
N PRO A 50 10.27 -5.19 28.29
CA PRO A 50 9.94 -4.83 29.67
C PRO A 50 8.49 -4.36 29.85
N ASP A 51 7.89 -3.78 28.80
CA ASP A 51 6.50 -3.33 28.79
C ASP A 51 5.89 -3.57 27.40
N PRO A 52 5.39 -4.81 27.15
CA PRO A 52 4.90 -5.20 25.83
C PRO A 52 3.59 -4.49 25.47
N GLU A 53 2.76 -4.17 26.46
CA GLU A 53 1.49 -3.47 26.26
C GLU A 53 1.74 -2.04 25.79
N ARG A 54 2.57 -1.28 26.52
CA ARG A 54 2.90 0.09 26.17
C ARG A 54 3.63 0.17 24.83
N THR A 55 4.52 -0.79 24.57
CA THR A 55 5.24 -0.87 23.30
C THR A 55 4.27 -1.08 22.13
N LEU A 56 3.34 -2.03 22.27
CA LEU A 56 2.31 -2.28 21.28
C LEU A 56 1.38 -1.07 21.08
N CYS A 57 0.90 -0.46 22.16
CA CYS A 57 0.06 0.73 22.11
C CYS A 57 0.76 1.89 21.38
N ARG A 58 2.05 2.14 21.69
CA ARG A 58 2.85 3.16 20.99
C ARG A 58 2.93 2.87 19.49
N TRP A 59 3.32 1.65 19.12
CA TRP A 59 3.46 1.25 17.71
C TRP A 59 2.16 1.34 16.93
N ARG A 60 1.03 0.99 17.57
CA ARG A 60 -0.31 1.14 16.99
C ARG A 60 -0.64 2.60 16.73
N MET A 61 -0.49 3.48 17.72
CA MET A 61 -0.76 4.91 17.54
C MET A 61 0.09 5.54 16.44
N GLU A 62 1.37 5.15 16.36
CA GLU A 62 2.27 5.62 15.30
C GLU A 62 1.80 5.19 13.90
N ASP A 63 1.40 3.92 13.72
CA ASP A 63 0.92 3.44 12.42
C ASP A 63 -0.49 3.95 12.08
N GLU A 64 -1.37 4.11 13.07
CA GLU A 64 -2.70 4.71 12.90
C GLU A 64 -2.56 6.15 12.39
N ALA A 65 -1.70 6.96 13.03
CA ALA A 65 -1.41 8.32 12.59
C ALA A 65 -0.76 8.37 11.19
N ALA A 66 0.14 7.44 10.87
CA ALA A 66 0.74 7.34 9.55
C ALA A 66 -0.30 6.96 8.47
N PHE A 67 -1.24 6.08 8.80
CA PHE A 67 -2.33 5.71 7.91
C PHE A 67 -3.27 6.89 7.67
N ASP A 68 -3.67 7.62 8.72
CA ASP A 68 -4.53 8.80 8.61
C ASP A 68 -3.88 9.88 7.74
N LEU A 69 -2.58 10.11 7.91
CA LEU A 69 -1.83 11.02 7.05
C LEU A 69 -1.82 10.55 5.59
N ALA A 70 -1.56 9.28 5.34
CA ALA A 70 -1.57 8.72 3.99
C ALA A 70 -2.97 8.78 3.34
N ALA A 71 -4.02 8.59 4.14
CA ALA A 71 -5.41 8.74 3.75
C ALA A 71 -5.73 10.18 3.32
N LEU A 72 -5.29 11.18 4.09
CA LEU A 72 -5.45 12.60 3.75
C LEU A 72 -4.67 12.98 2.49
N VAL A 73 -3.43 12.51 2.35
CA VAL A 73 -2.62 12.74 1.13
C VAL A 73 -3.31 12.14 -0.08
N HIS A 74 -3.84 10.92 0.02
CA HIS A 74 -4.59 10.29 -1.06
C HIS A 74 -5.84 11.10 -1.45
N GLU A 75 -6.60 11.60 -0.49
CA GLU A 75 -7.77 12.44 -0.75
C GLU A 75 -7.40 13.76 -1.42
N LEU A 76 -6.32 14.42 -0.98
CA LEU A 76 -5.80 15.64 -1.60
C LEU A 76 -5.36 15.40 -3.05
N VAL A 77 -4.70 14.28 -3.32
CA VAL A 77 -4.28 13.90 -4.69
C VAL A 77 -5.52 13.59 -5.54
N ALA A 78 -6.48 12.83 -5.03
CA ALA A 78 -7.71 12.49 -5.74
C ALA A 78 -8.55 13.74 -6.06
N ALA A 79 -8.62 14.72 -5.15
CA ALA A 79 -9.34 15.98 -5.36
C ALA A 79 -8.70 16.90 -6.42
N ARG A 80 -7.39 16.74 -6.67
CA ARG A 80 -6.66 17.51 -7.70
C ARG A 80 -6.72 16.87 -9.08
N LEU A 81 -7.12 15.61 -9.18
CA LEU A 81 -7.25 14.90 -10.44
C LEU A 81 -8.67 15.08 -10.99
N PRO A 82 -8.84 15.39 -12.29
CA PRO A 82 -10.17 15.34 -12.89
C PRO A 82 -10.74 13.93 -12.70
N PRO A 83 -12.05 13.79 -12.39
CA PRO A 83 -12.65 12.48 -12.20
C PRO A 83 -12.44 11.67 -13.47
N VAL A 84 -11.67 10.59 -13.37
CA VAL A 84 -11.51 9.65 -14.49
C VAL A 84 -12.88 9.04 -14.72
N PRO A 85 -13.53 9.26 -15.88
CA PRO A 85 -14.81 8.63 -16.14
C PRO A 85 -14.60 7.13 -16.03
N ALA A 86 -15.45 6.47 -15.22
CA ALA A 86 -15.51 5.03 -15.16
C ALA A 86 -15.69 4.54 -16.60
N ARG A 87 -14.60 4.01 -17.20
CA ARG A 87 -14.70 3.39 -18.52
C ARG A 87 -15.73 2.28 -18.34
N PRO A 88 -16.86 2.28 -19.09
CA PRO A 88 -17.70 1.11 -19.11
C PRO A 88 -16.79 -0.02 -19.59
N PHE A 89 -16.59 -1.03 -18.76
CA PHE A 89 -16.07 -2.29 -19.22
C PHE A 89 -17.09 -2.75 -20.26
N ALA A 90 -16.79 -2.55 -21.53
CA ALA A 90 -17.50 -3.22 -22.59
C ALA A 90 -17.34 -4.70 -22.27
N THR A 91 -18.42 -5.33 -21.81
CA THR A 91 -18.53 -6.77 -21.74
C THR A 91 -18.31 -7.26 -23.16
N VAL A 92 -17.06 -7.57 -23.49
CA VAL A 92 -16.74 -8.30 -24.71
C VAL A 92 -17.33 -9.68 -24.47
N VAL A 93 -18.54 -9.89 -24.98
CA VAL A 93 -19.09 -11.23 -25.15
C VAL A 93 -18.14 -11.94 -26.11
N MET A 94 -17.21 -12.72 -25.56
CA MET A 94 -16.39 -13.61 -26.36
C MET A 94 -17.30 -14.68 -26.98
N PRO A 95 -17.43 -14.77 -28.31
CA PRO A 95 -17.88 -16.01 -28.92
C PRO A 95 -16.84 -17.11 -28.62
N PRO A 96 -17.26 -18.37 -28.41
CA PRO A 96 -16.36 -19.46 -28.04
C PRO A 96 -15.29 -19.68 -29.13
N PRO A 97 -14.04 -20.04 -28.76
CA PRO A 97 -12.93 -20.07 -29.70
C PRO A 97 -13.04 -21.28 -30.63
N ALA A 98 -13.07 -21.01 -31.94
CA ALA A 98 -12.63 -21.97 -32.94
C ALA A 98 -11.09 -21.90 -33.03
N SER A 99 -10.47 -23.07 -33.17
CA SER A 99 -9.03 -23.36 -33.10
C SER A 99 -8.11 -22.48 -33.98
N PRO A 100 -6.81 -22.36 -33.64
CA PRO A 100 -5.91 -21.36 -34.23
C PRO A 100 -5.26 -21.84 -35.54
N PRO A 101 -4.75 -20.91 -36.36
CA PRO A 101 -3.32 -21.02 -36.65
C PRO A 101 -2.56 -19.69 -36.75
N SER A 102 -1.24 -19.84 -36.54
CA SER A 102 -0.12 -19.11 -37.14
C SER A 102 0.20 -17.67 -36.73
N HIS A 103 1.29 -17.57 -35.96
CA HIS A 103 2.40 -16.60 -36.02
C HIS A 103 2.14 -15.21 -36.65
N ALA A 104 2.19 -14.18 -35.81
CA ALA A 104 2.81 -12.89 -36.14
C ALA A 104 3.35 -12.24 -34.86
N HIS A 105 4.63 -11.86 -34.91
CA HIS A 105 5.36 -11.09 -33.88
C HIS A 105 4.91 -9.61 -33.83
N PRO A 106 5.31 -8.84 -32.80
CA PRO A 106 4.53 -7.71 -32.29
C PRO A 106 4.73 -6.43 -33.11
N ALA A 107 3.68 -5.64 -33.24
CA ALA A 107 3.79 -4.25 -33.69
C ALA A 107 3.74 -3.28 -32.49
N PRO A 108 4.63 -2.28 -32.43
CA PRO A 108 4.83 -1.41 -31.28
C PRO A 108 4.04 -0.09 -31.36
N SER A 109 3.89 0.51 -30.18
CA SER A 109 3.80 1.96 -29.86
C SER A 109 2.87 2.86 -30.67
N SER A 110 1.88 3.45 -29.99
CA SER A 110 1.51 4.84 -30.27
C SER A 110 0.95 5.56 -29.03
N THR A 111 1.68 6.60 -28.63
CA THR A 111 1.22 7.89 -28.09
C THR A 111 0.35 7.92 -26.83
N GLY A 112 0.98 8.33 -25.72
CA GLY A 112 0.64 9.66 -25.22
C GLY A 112 0.20 9.79 -23.76
N ILE A 113 0.83 9.11 -22.80
CA ILE A 113 1.02 9.63 -21.42
C ILE A 113 2.34 9.00 -20.92
N PRO A 114 3.34 9.76 -20.42
CA PRO A 114 4.48 9.14 -19.73
C PRO A 114 3.93 8.26 -18.61
N GLY A 115 4.38 7.01 -18.57
CA GLY A 115 3.95 6.10 -17.52
C GLY A 115 4.33 6.70 -16.16
N LEU A 116 3.61 6.33 -15.10
CA LEU A 116 3.95 6.78 -13.74
C LEU A 116 5.44 6.55 -13.40
N ALA A 117 6.03 5.49 -13.95
CA ALA A 117 7.46 5.20 -13.84
C ALA A 117 8.33 6.31 -14.46
N ASP A 118 8.00 6.77 -15.67
CA ASP A 118 8.76 7.83 -16.36
C ASP A 118 8.67 9.17 -15.62
N LEU A 119 7.51 9.47 -15.02
CA LEU A 119 7.32 10.67 -14.21
C LEU A 119 8.16 10.63 -12.92
N LEU A 120 8.19 9.48 -12.25
CA LEU A 120 9.01 9.29 -11.05
C LEU A 120 10.50 9.38 -11.36
N ASP A 121 10.94 8.83 -12.50
CA ASP A 121 12.35 8.86 -12.91
C ASP A 121 12.80 10.27 -13.31
N ASP A 122 11.92 11.08 -13.94
CA ASP A 122 12.21 12.49 -14.22
C ASP A 122 12.29 13.32 -12.93
N MET A 123 11.39 13.11 -11.98
CA MET A 123 11.45 13.78 -10.66
C MET A 123 12.74 13.45 -9.90
N LEU A 124 13.12 12.18 -9.84
CA LEU A 124 14.38 11.75 -9.22
C LEU A 124 15.60 12.32 -9.95
N SER A 125 15.53 12.46 -11.27
CA SER A 125 16.59 13.05 -12.08
C SER A 125 16.75 14.54 -11.85
N GLN A 126 15.65 15.28 -11.66
CA GLN A 126 15.67 16.70 -11.34
C GLN A 126 16.29 16.96 -9.95
N GLU A 127 15.94 16.15 -8.95
CA GLU A 127 16.47 16.29 -7.59
C GLU A 127 17.99 16.09 -7.53
N ARG A 128 18.53 15.18 -8.35
CA ARG A 128 19.99 14.96 -8.46
C ARG A 128 20.73 16.12 -9.10
N ARG A 129 20.10 16.85 -10.04
CA ARG A 129 20.73 18.00 -10.73
C ARG A 129 20.75 19.27 -9.89
N HIS A 130 19.84 19.41 -8.93
CA HIS A 130 19.75 20.58 -8.06
C HIS A 130 20.62 20.51 -6.81
N ARG A 131 21.34 19.40 -6.58
CA ARG A 131 22.30 19.32 -5.50
C ARG A 131 23.58 20.06 -5.90
N PRO A 132 23.96 21.17 -5.23
CA PRO A 132 25.25 21.79 -5.47
C PRO A 132 26.36 20.79 -5.15
N PRO A 133 27.49 20.80 -5.89
CA PRO A 133 28.62 19.96 -5.57
C PRO A 133 29.13 20.33 -4.17
N HIS A 134 29.21 19.33 -3.29
CA HIS A 134 29.96 19.41 -2.04
C HIS A 134 31.44 19.13 -2.32
#